data_AF-A0A9E3TB82-F1
#
_entry.id   AF-A0A9E3TB82-F1
#
_cell.length_a   1.000
_cell.length_b   1.000
_cell.length_c   1.000
_cell.angle_alpha   90.00
_cell.angle_beta   90.00
_cell.angle_gamma   90.00
#
_symmetry.space_group_name_H-M   'P 1'
#
loop_
_entity.id
_entity.type
_entity.pdbx_description
1 polymer ?
#
loop_
_entity_poly.entity_id
_entity_poly.type
_entity_poly.pdbx_seq_one_letter_code
_entity_poly.pdbx_strand_id
1 'polypeptide(L)'
;MQLVAESLVGLSRGIEVVQIEPDRLRLVVDRRMQRVLPVAPALVGAPPPGYTFYGAQVAPDSLEVEGPQTEVVGLDRIRTDPIHLEGRTAPFVVAVNAVPDRPGTRVIEPREISVQVEVDVAPVKAAFDSVPVVFAAQEYAATAQPSSVRVVLSGPPSVLRQIRPAQIRPVADVSGLVPRREPYAVQLRMEFAGVAAPDLARITVKSVSHPEIDVRVSSRRIAK
;
A
#
# COMPACT_ATOMS: atom_id res chain seq x y z
N MET A 1 11.98 -34.92 31.04
CA MET A 1 11.68 -36.36 31.07
C MET A 1 13.00 -37.11 31.10
N GLN A 2 13.19 -38.04 32.04
CA GLN A 2 14.40 -38.84 32.14
C GLN A 2 14.17 -40.18 31.43
N LEU A 3 15.10 -40.60 30.57
CA LEU A 3 15.09 -41.88 29.89
C LEU A 3 15.83 -42.88 30.78
N VAL A 4 15.17 -43.99 31.10
CA VAL A 4 15.76 -45.11 31.86
C VAL A 4 15.71 -46.37 31.02
N ALA A 5 16.66 -47.29 31.25
CA ALA A 5 16.80 -48.50 30.46
C ALA A 5 15.52 -49.36 30.43
N GLU A 6 14.72 -49.37 31.52
CA GLU A 6 13.45 -50.10 31.57
C GLU A 6 12.36 -49.50 30.67
N SER A 7 12.56 -48.29 30.14
CA SER A 7 11.60 -47.62 29.25
C SER A 7 11.75 -48.02 27.77
N LEU A 8 12.78 -48.78 27.43
CA LEU A 8 13.12 -49.15 26.05
C LEU A 8 12.34 -50.39 25.61
N VAL A 9 11.65 -50.26 24.47
CA VAL A 9 10.85 -51.35 23.87
C VAL A 9 11.56 -51.85 22.60
N GLY A 10 11.55 -53.16 22.37
CA GLY A 10 12.08 -53.77 21.14
C GLY A 10 13.51 -54.33 21.22
N LEU A 11 14.06 -54.48 22.43
CA LEU A 11 15.36 -55.11 22.62
C LEU A 11 15.27 -56.64 22.48
N SER A 12 16.19 -57.23 21.71
CA SER A 12 16.32 -58.69 21.61
C SER A 12 16.90 -59.30 22.89
N ARG A 13 16.58 -60.58 23.16
CA ARG A 13 17.11 -61.29 24.34
C ARG A 13 18.64 -61.32 24.29
N GLY A 14 19.29 -60.93 25.40
CA GLY A 14 20.75 -60.91 25.54
C GLY A 14 21.42 -59.54 25.30
N ILE A 15 20.66 -58.47 25.06
CA ILE A 15 21.19 -57.10 24.99
C ILE A 15 20.92 -56.37 26.32
N GLU A 16 21.96 -55.74 26.87
CA GLU A 16 21.91 -54.90 28.06
C GLU A 16 22.24 -53.45 27.68
N VAL A 17 21.43 -52.51 28.16
CA VAL A 17 21.62 -51.08 27.89
C VAL A 17 22.49 -50.49 28.99
N VAL A 18 23.74 -50.21 28.64
CA VAL A 18 24.75 -49.73 29.60
C VAL A 18 24.66 -48.22 29.81
N GLN A 19 24.22 -47.47 28.79
CA GLN A 19 24.14 -46.01 28.83
C GLN A 19 23.13 -45.49 27.80
N ILE A 20 22.43 -44.41 28.15
CA ILE A 20 21.53 -43.67 27.25
C ILE A 20 22.03 -42.23 27.21
N GLU A 21 22.40 -41.73 26.03
CA GLU A 21 22.84 -40.35 25.83
C GLU A 21 21.99 -39.66 24.75
N PRO A 22 21.29 -38.57 25.09
CA PRO A 22 21.11 -37.98 26.43
C PRO A 22 20.16 -38.79 27.32
N ASP A 23 20.42 -38.87 28.63
CA ASP A 23 19.53 -39.50 29.62
C ASP A 23 18.33 -38.62 29.99
N ARG A 24 18.33 -37.35 29.57
CA ARG A 24 17.27 -36.37 29.84
C ARG A 24 16.89 -35.64 28.57
N LEU A 25 15.59 -35.69 28.27
CA LEU A 25 14.97 -34.88 27.23
C LEU A 25 14.09 -33.80 27.86
N ARG A 26 14.26 -32.57 27.40
CA ARG A 26 13.33 -31.47 27.72
C ARG A 26 12.27 -31.42 26.63
N LEU A 27 11.03 -31.75 26.98
CA LEU A 27 9.87 -31.53 26.11
C LEU A 27 9.15 -30.26 26.56
N VAL A 28 8.82 -29.40 25.60
CA VAL A 28 7.91 -28.28 25.80
C VAL A 28 6.64 -28.63 25.05
N VAL A 29 5.53 -28.76 25.78
CA VAL A 29 4.21 -29.05 25.21
C VAL A 29 3.41 -27.76 25.19
N ASP A 30 2.98 -27.36 24.00
CA ASP A 30 2.12 -26.20 23.81
C ASP A 30 0.82 -26.61 23.11
N ARG A 31 -0.23 -25.82 23.33
CA ARG A 31 -1.50 -25.99 22.62
C ARG A 31 -1.28 -25.60 21.16
N ARG A 32 -1.91 -26.34 20.25
CA ARG A 32 -1.99 -25.93 18.85
C ARG A 32 -3.03 -24.82 18.70
N MET A 33 -2.67 -23.75 18.00
CA MET A 33 -3.55 -22.63 17.68
C MET A 33 -3.52 -22.37 16.18
N GLN A 34 -4.62 -21.82 15.66
CA GLN A 34 -4.75 -21.33 14.29
C GLN A 34 -5.11 -19.84 14.31
N ARG A 35 -4.60 -19.06 13.36
CA ARG A 35 -4.94 -17.65 13.20
C ARG A 35 -4.79 -17.19 11.76
N VAL A 36 -5.73 -16.36 11.31
CA VAL A 36 -5.65 -15.67 10.02
C VAL A 36 -4.82 -14.40 10.16
N LEU A 37 -3.82 -14.22 9.30
CA LEU A 37 -2.88 -13.11 9.33
C LEU A 37 -2.69 -12.49 7.95
N PRO A 38 -2.47 -11.17 7.87
CA PRO A 38 -2.16 -10.52 6.60
C PRO A 38 -0.78 -10.97 6.08
N VAL A 39 -0.66 -11.02 4.76
CA VAL A 39 0.60 -11.34 4.08
C VAL A 39 1.34 -10.06 3.68
N ALA A 40 2.63 -10.01 3.98
CA ALA A 40 3.51 -8.91 3.63
C ALA A 40 4.62 -9.41 2.67
N PRO A 41 4.70 -8.89 1.43
CA PRO A 41 5.71 -9.31 0.48
C PRO A 41 7.11 -8.87 0.94
N ALA A 42 8.08 -9.78 0.89
CA ALA A 42 9.46 -9.51 1.26
C ALA A 42 10.24 -8.95 0.05
N LEU A 43 10.18 -7.64 -0.16
CA LEU A 43 10.86 -6.98 -1.28
C LEU A 43 12.37 -6.80 -0.98
N VAL A 44 13.22 -7.14 -1.95
CA VAL A 44 14.70 -7.04 -1.84
C VAL A 44 15.27 -6.19 -2.97
N GLY A 45 16.21 -5.33 -2.60
CA GLY A 45 16.87 -4.40 -3.51
C GLY A 45 15.96 -3.26 -3.94
N ALA A 46 16.33 -2.61 -5.04
CA ALA A 46 15.55 -1.55 -5.67
C ALA A 46 15.58 -1.71 -7.20
N PRO A 47 14.57 -1.19 -7.92
CA PRO A 47 14.63 -1.09 -9.37
C PRO A 47 15.89 -0.32 -9.85
N PRO A 48 16.34 -0.54 -11.09
CA PRO A 48 17.50 0.13 -11.65
C PRO A 48 17.28 1.66 -11.73
N PRO A 49 18.37 2.46 -11.84
CA PRO A 49 18.27 3.91 -11.96
C PRO A 49 17.30 4.35 -13.07
N GLY A 50 16.44 5.32 -12.76
CA GLY A 50 15.37 5.76 -13.66
C GLY A 50 14.04 5.04 -13.49
N TYR A 51 13.95 4.03 -12.61
CA TYR A 51 12.71 3.31 -12.28
C TYR A 51 12.42 3.39 -10.77
N THR A 52 11.16 3.18 -10.39
CA THR A 52 10.74 3.10 -9.00
C THR A 52 9.67 2.03 -8.79
N PHE A 53 9.62 1.52 -7.58
CA PHE A 53 8.52 0.70 -7.08
C PHE A 53 7.34 1.59 -6.70
N TYR A 54 6.15 1.24 -7.16
CA TYR A 54 4.90 1.95 -6.89
C TYR A 54 3.98 1.23 -5.91
N GLY A 55 4.13 -0.09 -5.75
CA GLY A 55 3.30 -0.87 -4.85
C GLY A 55 3.32 -2.36 -5.20
N ALA A 56 2.79 -3.17 -4.29
CA ALA A 56 2.58 -4.60 -4.53
C ALA A 56 1.18 -4.98 -4.04
N GLN A 57 0.51 -5.83 -4.80
CA GLN A 57 -0.76 -6.45 -4.44
C GLN A 57 -0.54 -7.94 -4.26
N VAL A 58 -1.02 -8.48 -3.14
CA VAL A 58 -0.87 -9.89 -2.79
C VAL A 58 -2.23 -10.56 -2.85
N ALA A 59 -2.30 -11.72 -3.50
CA ALA A 59 -3.50 -12.52 -3.63
C ALA A 59 -3.21 -14.00 -3.29
N PRO A 60 -3.83 -14.56 -2.23
CA PRO A 60 -4.67 -13.88 -1.22
C PRO A 60 -3.88 -12.92 -0.31
N ASP A 61 -4.53 -11.88 0.21
CA ASP A 61 -3.92 -10.86 1.08
C ASP A 61 -3.75 -11.31 2.55
N SER A 62 -4.35 -12.45 2.90
CA SER A 62 -4.34 -13.04 4.21
C SER A 62 -4.35 -14.57 4.12
N LEU A 63 -3.69 -15.21 5.08
CA LEU A 63 -3.56 -16.67 5.13
C LEU A 63 -3.73 -17.18 6.56
N GLU A 64 -4.17 -18.42 6.67
CA GLU A 64 -4.27 -19.11 7.95
C GLU A 64 -2.96 -19.80 8.32
N VAL A 65 -2.47 -19.51 9.52
CA VAL A 65 -1.25 -20.09 10.10
C VAL A 65 -1.61 -20.90 11.32
N GLU A 66 -0.88 -22.00 11.50
CA GLU A 66 -0.99 -22.86 12.65
C GLU A 66 0.35 -23.19 13.30
N GLY A 67 0.34 -23.46 14.59
CA GLY A 67 1.53 -23.81 15.36
C GLY A 67 1.31 -23.77 16.88
N PRO A 68 2.39 -23.81 17.67
CA PRO A 68 2.35 -23.57 19.12
C PRO A 68 1.68 -22.24 19.45
N GLN A 69 0.74 -22.23 20.41
CA GLN A 69 0.00 -21.03 20.81
C GLN A 69 0.95 -19.88 21.17
N THR A 70 2.04 -20.16 21.89
CA THR A 70 3.04 -19.17 22.30
C THR A 70 3.73 -18.49 21.12
N GLU A 71 3.94 -19.20 20.01
CA GLU A 71 4.55 -18.67 18.79
C GLU A 71 3.54 -17.97 17.90
N VAL A 72 2.36 -18.57 17.70
CA VAL A 72 1.30 -18.03 16.84
C VAL A 72 0.80 -16.70 17.38
N VAL A 73 0.64 -16.54 18.70
CA VAL A 73 0.16 -15.28 19.30
C VAL A 73 1.08 -14.10 18.96
N GLY A 74 2.40 -14.33 18.89
CA GLY A 74 3.41 -13.31 18.64
C GLY A 74 3.68 -12.99 17.17
N LEU A 75 2.96 -13.61 16.23
CA LEU A 75 2.99 -13.20 14.83
C LEU A 75 2.17 -11.93 14.63
N ASP A 76 2.47 -11.10 13.63
CA ASP A 76 1.58 -9.99 13.22
C ASP A 76 1.22 -10.08 11.73
N ARG A 77 2.07 -10.76 10.96
CA ARG A 77 1.99 -10.90 9.51
C ARG A 77 2.77 -12.13 9.08
N ILE A 78 2.52 -12.59 7.88
CA ILE A 78 3.29 -13.66 7.23
C ILE A 78 4.15 -13.01 6.16
N ARG A 79 5.43 -13.36 6.09
CA ARG A 79 6.31 -12.86 5.03
C ARG A 79 6.36 -13.85 3.89
N THR A 80 6.60 -13.35 2.69
CA THR A 80 6.87 -14.21 1.53
C THR A 80 8.35 -14.52 1.43
N ASP A 81 8.68 -15.46 0.54
CA ASP A 81 10.02 -15.55 -0.02
C ASP A 81 10.47 -14.19 -0.61
N PRO A 82 11.78 -13.91 -0.65
CA PRO A 82 12.33 -12.68 -1.23
C PRO A 82 11.90 -12.44 -2.68
N ILE A 83 11.41 -11.22 -2.95
CA ILE A 83 11.07 -10.75 -4.29
C ILE A 83 12.08 -9.67 -4.69
N HIS A 84 12.96 -10.02 -5.63
CA HIS A 84 14.00 -9.12 -6.11
C HIS A 84 13.44 -8.08 -7.10
N LEU A 85 13.72 -6.81 -6.82
CA LEU A 85 13.36 -5.68 -7.68
C LEU A 85 14.46 -5.30 -8.68
N GLU A 86 15.66 -5.85 -8.50
CA GLU A 86 16.81 -5.58 -9.36
C GLU A 86 16.54 -6.00 -10.81
N GLY A 87 16.87 -5.13 -11.76
CA GLY A 87 16.65 -5.36 -13.19
C GLY A 87 15.17 -5.31 -13.64
N ARG A 88 14.21 -5.08 -12.72
CA ARG A 88 12.80 -4.93 -13.07
C ARG A 88 12.50 -3.51 -13.53
N THR A 89 11.93 -3.37 -14.72
CA THR A 89 11.63 -2.07 -15.35
C THR A 89 10.16 -1.94 -15.78
N ALA A 90 9.34 -2.95 -15.49
CA ALA A 90 7.93 -3.02 -15.83
C ALA A 90 7.18 -3.83 -14.76
N PRO A 91 5.83 -3.70 -14.68
CA PRO A 91 5.03 -4.51 -13.78
C PRO A 91 5.20 -5.99 -14.05
N PHE A 92 5.18 -6.80 -13.00
CA PHE A 92 5.31 -8.26 -13.11
C PHE A 92 4.51 -8.97 -12.03
N VAL A 93 4.14 -10.21 -12.32
CA VAL A 93 3.48 -11.11 -11.36
C VAL A 93 4.46 -12.24 -11.04
N VAL A 94 4.58 -12.56 -9.75
CA VAL A 94 5.45 -13.64 -9.27
C VAL A 94 4.67 -14.51 -8.28
N ALA A 95 4.83 -15.82 -8.41
CA ALA A 95 4.37 -16.78 -7.44
C ALA A 95 5.45 -16.97 -6.37
N VAL A 96 5.10 -16.83 -5.09
CA VAL A 96 6.03 -16.95 -3.96
C VAL A 96 5.41 -17.75 -2.82
N ASN A 97 6.24 -18.38 -2.00
CA ASN A 97 5.73 -19.05 -0.80
C ASN A 97 5.54 -18.05 0.33
N ALA A 98 4.47 -18.23 1.10
CA ALA A 98 4.27 -17.56 2.37
C ALA A 98 4.90 -18.38 3.50
N VAL A 99 5.90 -17.82 4.17
CA VAL A 99 6.69 -18.49 5.21
C VAL A 99 6.60 -17.68 6.52
N PRO A 100 5.94 -18.22 7.56
CA PRO A 100 5.97 -17.63 8.89
C PRO A 100 7.39 -17.63 9.46
N ASP A 101 7.73 -16.59 10.24
CA ASP A 101 9.09 -16.39 10.77
C ASP A 101 9.30 -17.01 12.17
N ARG A 102 8.39 -17.89 12.62
CA ARG A 102 8.43 -18.53 13.94
C ARG A 102 8.60 -20.04 13.89
N PRO A 103 9.41 -20.64 14.79
CA PRO A 103 9.60 -22.09 14.84
C PRO A 103 8.29 -22.85 15.06
N GLY A 104 8.12 -23.98 14.38
CA GLY A 104 6.95 -24.84 14.55
C GLY A 104 5.63 -24.26 14.02
N THR A 105 5.67 -23.09 13.37
CA THR A 105 4.51 -22.50 12.69
C THR A 105 4.52 -22.82 11.19
N ARG A 106 3.35 -22.94 10.58
CA ARG A 106 3.19 -23.17 9.14
C ARG A 106 1.89 -22.57 8.60
N VAL A 107 1.90 -22.21 7.32
CA VAL A 107 0.68 -21.90 6.58
C VAL A 107 -0.07 -23.19 6.28
N ILE A 108 -1.39 -23.17 6.46
CA ILE A 108 -2.27 -24.29 6.12
C ILE A 108 -2.34 -24.39 4.60
N GLU A 109 -3.14 -23.54 3.95
CA GLU A 109 -3.25 -23.40 2.48
C GLU A 109 -3.83 -22.02 2.11
N PRO A 110 -3.56 -21.48 0.89
CA PRO A 110 -2.52 -21.91 -0.05
C PRO A 110 -1.13 -21.46 0.42
N ARG A 111 -0.10 -22.26 0.11
CA ARG A 111 1.30 -21.89 0.43
C ARG A 111 1.92 -20.98 -0.62
N GLU A 112 1.63 -21.24 -1.88
CA GLU A 112 2.03 -20.41 -3.00
C GLU A 112 0.97 -19.34 -3.23
N ILE A 113 1.40 -18.08 -3.28
CA ILE A 113 0.53 -16.92 -3.49
C ILE A 113 1.05 -16.10 -4.66
N SER A 114 0.15 -15.36 -5.28
CA SER A 114 0.49 -14.43 -6.35
C SER A 114 0.78 -13.05 -5.79
N VAL A 115 1.92 -12.47 -6.17
CA VAL A 115 2.26 -11.08 -5.87
C VAL A 115 2.40 -10.33 -7.19
N GLN A 116 1.51 -9.36 -7.42
CA GLN A 116 1.62 -8.40 -8.50
C GLN A 116 2.42 -7.19 -8.01
N VAL A 117 3.57 -6.95 -8.62
CA VAL A 117 4.48 -5.86 -8.27
C VAL A 117 4.41 -4.79 -9.35
N GLU A 118 4.16 -3.55 -8.93
CA GLU A 118 4.11 -2.38 -9.79
C GLU A 118 5.47 -1.67 -9.79
N VAL A 119 6.16 -1.74 -10.93
CA VAL A 119 7.41 -1.03 -11.19
C VAL A 119 7.26 -0.25 -12.49
N ASP A 120 7.61 1.02 -12.47
CA ASP A 120 7.52 1.90 -13.64
C ASP A 120 8.65 2.96 -13.56
N VAL A 121 8.78 3.78 -14.59
CA VAL A 121 9.75 4.87 -14.65
C VAL A 121 9.57 5.80 -13.45
N ALA A 122 10.69 6.22 -12.87
CA ALA A 122 10.72 7.11 -11.73
C ALA A 122 9.90 8.40 -11.98
N PRO A 123 9.23 8.93 -10.95
CA PRO A 123 8.31 10.04 -11.12
C PRO A 123 9.05 11.29 -11.58
N VAL A 124 8.54 11.90 -12.64
CA VAL A 124 9.01 13.21 -13.14
C VAL A 124 8.01 14.29 -12.76
N LYS A 125 8.46 15.55 -12.75
CA LYS A 125 7.58 16.70 -12.55
C LYS A 125 7.06 17.18 -13.90
N ALA A 126 5.75 17.35 -14.01
CA ALA A 126 5.11 18.01 -15.14
C ALA A 126 4.33 19.24 -14.65
N ALA A 127 4.51 20.36 -15.33
CA ALA A 127 3.76 21.58 -15.08
C ALA A 127 2.60 21.68 -16.07
N PHE A 128 1.42 21.98 -15.55
CA PHE A 128 0.21 22.22 -16.31
C PHE A 128 -0.16 23.69 -16.11
N ASP A 129 -0.04 24.46 -17.19
CA ASP A 129 -0.37 25.88 -17.22
C ASP A 129 -1.86 26.10 -17.51
N SER A 130 -2.37 27.25 -17.06
CA SER A 130 -3.72 27.73 -17.37
C SER A 130 -4.84 26.74 -17.00
N VAL A 131 -4.70 26.05 -15.87
CA VAL A 131 -5.75 25.15 -15.36
C VAL A 131 -6.88 25.99 -14.77
N PRO A 132 -8.11 25.94 -15.31
CA PRO A 132 -9.21 26.80 -14.86
C PRO A 132 -9.68 26.40 -13.46
N VAL A 133 -9.90 27.39 -12.59
CA VAL A 133 -10.50 27.17 -11.28
C VAL A 133 -11.98 26.86 -11.45
N VAL A 134 -12.46 25.84 -10.75
CA VAL A 134 -13.86 25.43 -10.73
C VAL A 134 -14.46 25.77 -9.37
N PHE A 135 -15.72 26.20 -9.35
CA PHE A 135 -16.44 26.44 -8.10
C PHE A 135 -17.31 25.25 -7.73
N ALA A 136 -17.30 24.87 -6.45
CA ALA A 136 -18.23 23.91 -5.87
C ALA A 136 -19.32 24.62 -5.06
N ALA A 137 -20.53 24.03 -5.03
CA ALA A 137 -21.67 24.51 -4.24
C ALA A 137 -22.04 25.98 -4.50
N GLN A 138 -22.00 26.39 -5.76
CA GLN A 138 -22.20 27.78 -6.15
C GLN A 138 -23.69 28.18 -6.17
N GLU A 139 -24.09 29.08 -5.25
CA GLU A 139 -25.44 29.66 -5.22
C GLU A 139 -25.54 31.00 -5.97
N TYR A 140 -24.44 31.76 -5.94
CA TYR A 140 -24.29 33.08 -6.54
C TYR A 140 -23.15 33.06 -7.54
N ALA A 141 -23.24 33.85 -8.61
CA ALA A 141 -22.17 33.96 -9.59
C ALA A 141 -20.90 34.50 -8.92
N ALA A 142 -19.83 33.72 -8.98
CA ALA A 142 -18.55 33.95 -8.33
C ALA A 142 -17.45 34.05 -9.39
N THR A 143 -16.47 34.90 -9.11
CA THR A 143 -15.30 35.10 -9.97
C THR A 143 -14.04 34.94 -9.14
N ALA A 144 -13.08 34.20 -9.67
CA ALA A 144 -11.80 33.91 -9.04
C ALA A 144 -10.72 34.80 -9.66
N GLN A 145 -9.87 35.37 -8.83
CA GLN A 145 -8.65 36.05 -9.25
C GLN A 145 -7.45 35.39 -8.55
N PRO A 146 -6.54 34.74 -9.30
CA PRO A 146 -6.60 34.44 -10.74
C PRO A 146 -7.68 33.38 -11.07
N SER A 147 -8.24 33.43 -12.28
CA SER A 147 -9.24 32.45 -12.76
C SER A 147 -8.64 31.13 -13.24
N SER A 148 -7.32 31.09 -13.40
CA SER A 148 -6.55 29.90 -13.75
C SER A 148 -5.26 29.84 -12.95
N VAL A 149 -4.82 28.64 -12.63
CA VAL A 149 -3.60 28.38 -11.86
C VAL A 149 -2.67 27.44 -12.62
N ARG A 150 -1.38 27.53 -12.31
CA ARG A 150 -0.37 26.53 -12.68
C ARG A 150 -0.35 25.43 -11.63
N VAL A 151 -0.42 24.17 -12.07
CA VAL A 151 -0.34 23.00 -11.19
C VAL A 151 0.87 22.17 -11.59
N VAL A 152 1.70 21.80 -10.62
CA VAL A 152 2.84 20.90 -10.82
C VAL A 152 2.50 19.54 -10.23
N LEU A 153 2.44 18.54 -11.09
CA LEU A 153 2.22 17.14 -10.72
C LEU A 153 3.52 16.37 -10.78
N SER A 154 3.63 15.34 -9.95
CA SER A 154 4.73 14.39 -9.94
C SER A 154 4.18 12.99 -10.11
N GLY A 155 4.71 12.22 -11.06
CA GLY A 155 4.23 10.87 -11.35
C GLY A 155 4.94 10.24 -12.54
N PRO A 156 4.58 9.01 -12.90
CA PRO A 156 5.11 8.31 -14.07
C PRO A 156 4.96 9.16 -15.34
N PRO A 157 5.99 9.27 -16.19
CA PRO A 157 5.91 10.04 -17.44
C PRO A 157 4.79 9.55 -18.37
N SER A 158 4.53 8.24 -18.41
CA SER A 158 3.47 7.60 -19.18
C SER A 158 2.08 8.14 -18.79
N VAL A 159 1.82 8.23 -17.49
CA VAL A 159 0.57 8.74 -16.92
C VAL A 159 0.44 10.25 -17.08
N LEU A 160 1.49 11.00 -16.76
CA LEU A 160 1.47 12.47 -16.88
C LEU A 160 1.22 12.94 -18.31
N ARG A 161 1.69 12.20 -19.33
CA ARG A 161 1.42 12.49 -20.75
C ARG A 161 -0.04 12.23 -21.16
N GLN A 162 -0.74 11.35 -20.44
CA GLN A 162 -2.14 11.01 -20.73
C GLN A 162 -3.12 11.98 -20.04
N ILE A 163 -2.68 12.67 -18.97
CA ILE A 163 -3.50 13.65 -18.26
C ILE A 163 -3.67 14.89 -19.10
N ARG A 164 -4.93 15.23 -19.40
CA ARG A 164 -5.30 16.49 -20.04
C ARG A 164 -5.54 17.57 -18.98
N PRO A 165 -5.20 18.85 -19.24
CA PRO A 165 -5.46 19.95 -18.30
C PRO A 165 -6.92 20.03 -17.83
N ALA A 166 -7.88 19.70 -18.69
CA ALA A 166 -9.31 19.68 -18.35
C ALA A 166 -9.71 18.62 -17.30
N GLN A 167 -8.86 17.61 -17.07
CA GLN A 167 -9.06 16.60 -16.04
C GLN A 167 -8.54 17.05 -14.68
N ILE A 168 -7.72 18.10 -14.62
CA ILE A 168 -7.20 18.67 -13.39
C ILE A 168 -8.17 19.78 -12.96
N ARG A 169 -8.79 19.63 -11.78
CA ARG A 169 -9.82 20.55 -11.28
C ARG A 169 -9.38 21.14 -9.94
N PRO A 170 -8.77 22.34 -9.93
CA PRO A 170 -8.65 23.15 -8.74
C PRO A 170 -10.04 23.65 -8.34
N VAL A 171 -10.59 23.12 -7.27
CA VAL A 171 -11.94 23.40 -6.78
C VAL A 171 -11.87 24.42 -5.64
N ALA A 172 -12.55 25.55 -5.82
CA ALA A 172 -12.83 26.52 -4.77
C ALA A 172 -14.23 26.22 -4.20
N ASP A 173 -14.29 25.86 -2.93
CA ASP A 173 -15.57 25.70 -2.23
C ASP A 173 -16.14 27.08 -1.88
N VAL A 174 -17.30 27.39 -2.44
CA VAL A 174 -17.99 28.67 -2.21
C VAL A 174 -19.35 28.46 -1.54
N SER A 175 -19.54 27.32 -0.88
CA SER A 175 -20.75 27.02 -0.12
C SER A 175 -21.02 28.09 0.93
N GLY A 176 -22.26 28.59 0.96
CA GLY A 176 -22.70 29.59 1.93
C GLY A 176 -22.10 30.99 1.79
N LEU A 177 -21.29 31.26 0.75
CA LEU A 177 -20.75 32.60 0.52
C LEU A 177 -21.82 33.55 -0.01
N VAL A 178 -21.97 34.68 0.67
CA VAL A 178 -22.94 35.73 0.30
C VAL A 178 -22.25 36.86 -0.46
N PRO A 179 -22.98 37.58 -1.33
CA PRO A 179 -22.42 38.74 -2.04
C PRO A 179 -21.95 39.82 -1.06
N ARG A 180 -20.68 40.24 -1.17
CA ARG A 180 -20.10 41.34 -0.38
C ARG A 180 -19.07 42.13 -1.18
N ARG A 181 -18.67 43.30 -0.66
CA ARG A 181 -17.69 44.18 -1.33
C ARG A 181 -16.26 43.62 -1.32
N GLU A 182 -15.88 42.92 -0.26
CA GLU A 182 -14.54 42.36 -0.09
C GLU A 182 -14.44 40.93 -0.65
N PRO A 183 -13.33 40.57 -1.32
CA PRO A 183 -13.13 39.20 -1.78
C PRO A 183 -13.06 38.22 -0.58
N TYR A 184 -13.45 36.97 -0.81
CA TYR A 184 -13.17 35.87 0.09
C TYR A 184 -11.87 35.21 -0.32
N ALA A 185 -10.97 34.99 0.63
CA ALA A 185 -9.79 34.18 0.39
C ALA A 185 -10.20 32.70 0.56
N VAL A 186 -10.13 31.93 -0.53
CA VAL A 186 -10.58 30.54 -0.58
C VAL A 186 -9.41 29.64 -0.96
N GLN A 187 -9.21 28.57 -0.18
CA GLN A 187 -8.21 27.57 -0.49
C GLN A 187 -8.70 26.62 -1.59
N LEU A 188 -7.83 26.36 -2.55
CA LEU A 188 -8.10 25.43 -3.64
C LEU A 188 -7.89 23.99 -3.17
N ARG A 189 -8.93 23.16 -3.36
CA ARG A 189 -8.83 21.71 -3.26
C ARG A 189 -8.58 21.13 -4.64
N MET A 190 -7.56 20.30 -4.78
CA MET A 190 -7.28 19.62 -6.05
C MET A 190 -8.14 18.38 -6.21
N GLU A 191 -8.86 18.29 -7.32
CA GLU A 191 -9.61 17.12 -7.74
C GLU A 191 -9.20 16.70 -9.16
N PHE A 192 -9.41 15.43 -9.48
CA PHE A 192 -9.17 14.89 -10.80
C PHE A 192 -10.45 14.27 -11.36
N ALA A 193 -10.78 14.58 -12.61
CA ALA A 193 -11.96 14.07 -13.29
C ALA A 193 -11.57 13.12 -14.43
N GLY A 194 -12.11 11.90 -14.41
CA GLY A 194 -11.89 10.92 -15.48
C GLY A 194 -10.46 10.38 -15.57
N VAL A 195 -9.72 10.38 -14.46
CA VAL A 195 -8.43 9.68 -14.32
C VAL A 195 -8.70 8.36 -13.58
N ALA A 196 -8.13 7.26 -14.05
CA ALA A 196 -8.33 5.95 -13.43
C ALA A 196 -7.75 5.92 -12.00
N ALA A 197 -8.43 5.22 -11.08
CA ALA A 197 -7.99 5.14 -9.68
C ALA A 197 -6.55 4.60 -9.50
N PRO A 198 -6.09 3.58 -10.26
CA PRO A 198 -4.70 3.12 -10.19
C PRO A 198 -3.69 4.22 -10.56
N ASP A 199 -3.99 5.04 -11.56
CA ASP A 199 -3.11 6.14 -11.99
C ASP A 199 -3.07 7.25 -10.96
N LEU A 200 -4.21 7.59 -10.35
CA LEU A 200 -4.30 8.60 -9.29
C LEU A 200 -3.43 8.25 -8.09
N ALA A 201 -3.35 6.98 -7.71
CA ALA A 201 -2.49 6.53 -6.62
C ALA A 201 -0.98 6.76 -6.88
N ARG A 202 -0.58 6.89 -8.16
CA ARG A 202 0.81 7.11 -8.59
C ARG A 202 1.15 8.58 -8.85
N ILE A 203 0.18 9.48 -8.73
CA ILE A 203 0.36 10.92 -8.96
C ILE A 203 0.32 11.67 -7.64
N THR A 204 1.16 12.68 -7.50
CA THR A 204 1.13 13.59 -6.35
C THR A 204 1.20 15.03 -6.82
N VAL A 205 0.34 15.89 -6.25
CA VAL A 205 0.44 17.34 -6.45
C VAL A 205 1.63 17.86 -5.66
N LYS A 206 2.62 18.44 -6.35
CA LYS A 206 3.82 19.01 -5.70
C LYS A 206 3.65 20.48 -5.35
N SER A 207 3.00 21.24 -6.23
CA SER A 207 2.70 22.65 -5.97
C SER A 207 1.55 23.14 -6.85
N VAL A 208 0.89 24.19 -6.36
CA VAL A 208 -0.14 24.94 -7.08
C VAL A 208 0.22 26.41 -6.94
N SER A 209 0.24 27.15 -8.05
CA SER A 209 0.41 28.61 -7.99
C SER A 209 -0.84 29.22 -7.35
N HIS A 210 -0.67 30.15 -6.40
CA HIS A 210 -1.80 30.78 -5.70
C HIS A 210 -2.73 29.70 -5.09
N PRO A 211 -2.25 28.93 -4.09
CA PRO A 211 -3.06 27.89 -3.42
C PRO A 211 -4.31 28.47 -2.73
N GLU A 212 -4.26 29.77 -2.45
CA GLU A 212 -5.38 30.59 -2.02
C GLU A 212 -5.66 31.64 -3.10
N ILE A 213 -6.95 31.83 -3.39
CA ILE A 213 -7.41 32.76 -4.42
C ILE A 213 -8.47 33.70 -3.88
N ASP A 214 -8.57 34.87 -4.49
CA ASP A 214 -9.61 35.85 -4.17
C ASP A 214 -10.88 35.54 -4.96
N VAL A 215 -11.94 35.20 -4.25
CA VAL A 215 -13.26 34.92 -4.80
C VAL A 215 -14.20 36.08 -4.52
N ARG A 216 -14.68 36.74 -5.58
CA ARG A 216 -15.74 37.75 -5.49
C ARG A 216 -17.07 37.14 -5.87
N VAL A 217 -18.04 37.24 -4.96
CA VAL A 217 -19.41 36.77 -5.15
C VAL A 217 -20.32 37.94 -5.51
N SER A 218 -21.03 37.83 -6.64
CA SER A 218 -21.94 38.85 -7.14
C SER A 218 -23.39 38.57 -6.73
N SER A 219 -24.24 39.59 -6.72
CA SER A 219 -25.67 39.46 -6.38
C SER A 219 -26.51 38.67 -7.40
N ARG A 220 -25.90 38.24 -8.51
CA ARG A 220 -26.57 37.44 -9.53
C ARG A 220 -26.65 35.98 -9.06
N ARG A 221 -27.86 35.49 -8.77
CA ARG A 221 -28.10 34.07 -8.49
C ARG A 221 -27.89 33.23 -9.74
N ILE A 222 -27.29 32.05 -9.56
CA ILE A 222 -27.26 31.03 -10.61
C ILE A 222 -28.60 30.31 -10.56
N ALA A 223 -29.39 30.43 -11.64
CA ALA A 223 -30.64 29.67 -11.76
C ALA A 223 -30.31 28.18 -11.93
N LYS A 224 -31.06 27.35 -11.21
CA LYS A 224 -30.87 25.89 -11.13
C LYS A 224 -31.27 25.19 -12.43
#